data_AF-C0DC32-F1
#
_entry.id   AF-C0DC32-F1
#
_cell.length_a   1.000
_cell.length_b   1.000
_cell.length_c   1.000
_cell.angle_alpha   90.00
_cell.angle_beta   90.00
_cell.angle_gamma   90.00
#
_symmetry.space_group_name_H-M   'P 1'
#
loop_
_entity.id
_entity.type
_entity.pdbx_description
1 polymer ?
#
loop_
_entity_poly.entity_id
_entity_poly.type
_entity_poly.pdbx_seq_one_letter_code
_entity_poly.pdbx_strand_id
1 'polypeptide(L)'
;TVDTLCFGSECGDTAPLLRAARYLTDGSAEYEALMREGIKSGLTWPAARSRALKTLGVLDPDTIALIESPNNLLGLEYCRALLVQNSALTPLAVLRLGNAYHDQDLENGQASASALRKVLSQSPLGLADPAIISHIPQNAREIFARSAPLFAGDFSALLNFAISGCIHEGISFDRFEGISDDLARRLARMALTTASWEGRIRQLKTRQYTYTR
;
A
#
# COMPACT_ATOMS: atom_id res chain seq x y z
N THR A 1 2.56 1.27 -30.02
CA THR A 1 1.31 1.19 -29.23
C THR A 1 1.58 0.35 -28.01
N VAL A 2 0.80 0.52 -26.95
CA VAL A 2 0.85 -0.36 -25.76
C VAL A 2 -0.47 -1.10 -25.74
N ASP A 3 -0.42 -2.43 -25.70
CA ASP A 3 -1.62 -3.27 -25.83
C ASP A 3 -1.92 -4.07 -24.55
N THR A 4 -0.91 -4.22 -23.67
CA THR A 4 -0.99 -5.07 -22.47
C THR A 4 -0.45 -4.33 -21.25
N LEU A 5 -1.14 -4.48 -20.12
CA LEU A 5 -0.67 -4.07 -18.80
C LEU A 5 -0.31 -5.31 -17.98
N CYS A 6 0.99 -5.58 -17.82
CA CYS A 6 1.48 -6.71 -17.04
C CYS A 6 1.71 -6.31 -15.57
N PHE A 7 1.29 -7.15 -14.62
CA PHE A 7 1.53 -6.95 -13.20
C PHE A 7 1.81 -8.26 -12.47
N GLY A 8 2.70 -8.22 -11.48
CA GLY A 8 2.92 -9.36 -10.58
C GLY A 8 1.73 -9.55 -9.64
N SER A 9 1.39 -10.79 -9.33
CA SER A 9 0.25 -11.16 -8.49
C SER A 9 0.55 -12.44 -7.71
N GLU A 10 -0.06 -12.64 -6.54
CA GLU A 10 0.11 -13.88 -5.79
C GLU A 10 -0.59 -15.07 -6.46
N CYS A 11 -1.66 -14.81 -7.24
CA CYS A 11 -2.43 -15.87 -7.92
C CYS A 11 -1.91 -16.23 -9.32
N GLY A 12 -1.25 -15.29 -10.01
CA GLY A 12 -0.79 -15.49 -11.39
C GLY A 12 -1.91 -15.59 -12.43
N ASP A 13 -3.16 -15.32 -12.06
CA ASP A 13 -4.33 -15.46 -12.94
C ASP A 13 -5.15 -14.16 -12.98
N THR A 14 -5.34 -13.62 -14.18
CA THR A 14 -6.13 -12.42 -14.42
C THR A 14 -7.63 -12.67 -14.28
N ALA A 15 -8.11 -13.87 -14.61
CA ALA A 15 -9.54 -14.17 -14.67
C ALA A 15 -10.29 -13.88 -13.37
N PRO A 16 -9.87 -14.39 -12.18
CA PRO A 16 -10.54 -14.07 -10.91
C PRO A 16 -10.52 -12.58 -10.57
N LEU A 17 -9.39 -11.91 -10.84
CA LEU A 17 -9.25 -10.46 -10.60
C LEU A 17 -10.21 -9.66 -11.49
N LEU A 18 -10.34 -10.02 -12.76
CA LEU A 18 -11.21 -9.34 -13.70
C LEU A 18 -12.70 -9.59 -13.38
N ARG A 19 -13.06 -10.81 -12.93
CA ARG A 19 -14.43 -11.10 -12.45
C ARG A 19 -14.80 -10.22 -11.26
N ALA A 20 -13.92 -10.17 -10.25
CA ALA A 20 -14.12 -9.30 -9.09
C ALA A 20 -14.16 -7.82 -9.49
N ALA A 21 -13.30 -7.38 -10.42
CA ALA A 21 -13.28 -6.00 -10.91
C ALA A 21 -14.59 -5.60 -11.58
N ARG A 22 -15.16 -6.44 -12.45
CA ARG A 22 -16.44 -6.18 -13.12
C ARG A 22 -17.55 -5.98 -12.09
N TYR A 23 -17.68 -6.91 -11.15
CA TYR A 23 -18.67 -6.80 -10.07
C TYR A 23 -18.52 -5.51 -9.26
N LEU A 24 -17.29 -5.17 -8.86
CA LEU A 24 -17.00 -3.97 -8.07
C LEU A 24 -17.06 -2.66 -8.88
N THR A 25 -17.06 -2.73 -10.20
CA THR A 25 -17.25 -1.57 -11.09
C THR A 25 -18.73 -1.26 -11.24
N ASP A 26 -19.55 -2.28 -11.47
CA ASP A 26 -20.99 -2.12 -11.70
C ASP A 26 -21.74 -1.81 -10.39
N GLY A 27 -21.23 -2.30 -9.24
CA GLY A 27 -21.59 -1.89 -7.88
C GLY A 27 -23.09 -1.91 -7.55
N SER A 28 -23.55 -2.88 -6.75
CA SER A 28 -24.94 -2.87 -6.28
C SER A 28 -25.15 -1.89 -5.11
N ALA A 29 -26.33 -1.27 -5.05
CA ALA A 29 -26.72 -0.45 -3.90
C ALA A 29 -26.67 -1.25 -2.57
N GLU A 30 -26.90 -2.56 -2.66
CA GLU A 30 -26.80 -3.50 -1.55
C GLU A 30 -25.35 -3.68 -1.07
N TYR A 31 -24.38 -3.81 -1.98
CA TYR A 31 -22.96 -3.86 -1.65
C TYR A 31 -22.51 -2.59 -0.91
N GLU A 32 -22.90 -1.42 -1.41
CA GLU A 32 -22.58 -0.15 -0.76
C GLU A 32 -23.22 -0.02 0.63
N ALA A 33 -24.43 -0.56 0.83
CA ALA A 33 -25.09 -0.60 2.13
C ALA A 33 -24.32 -1.49 3.12
N LEU A 34 -23.94 -2.70 2.72
CA LEU A 34 -23.16 -3.65 3.54
C LEU A 34 -21.76 -3.11 3.86
N MET A 35 -21.10 -2.46 2.90
CA MET A 35 -19.83 -1.77 3.13
C MET A 35 -19.96 -0.70 4.21
N ARG A 36 -20.97 0.17 4.11
CA ARG A 36 -21.23 1.21 5.10
C ARG A 36 -21.55 0.65 6.48
N GLU A 37 -22.34 -0.43 6.56
CA GLU A 37 -22.63 -1.13 7.81
C GLU A 37 -21.34 -1.69 8.44
N GLY A 38 -20.51 -2.37 7.65
CA GLY A 38 -19.22 -2.91 8.10
C GLY A 38 -18.33 -1.83 8.70
N ILE A 39 -18.17 -0.71 8.00
CA ILE A 39 -17.37 0.44 8.47
C ILE A 39 -17.98 1.06 9.73
N LYS A 40 -19.31 1.23 9.80
CA LYS A 40 -20.01 1.73 11.01
C LYS A 40 -19.84 0.81 12.22
N SER A 41 -19.79 -0.51 12.01
CA SER A 41 -19.46 -1.49 13.06
C SER A 41 -17.98 -1.50 13.44
N GLY A 42 -17.18 -0.66 12.77
CA GLY A 42 -15.76 -0.45 13.05
C GLY A 42 -14.81 -1.45 12.39
N LEU A 43 -15.29 -2.21 11.40
CA LEU A 43 -14.39 -3.00 10.54
C LEU A 43 -13.46 -2.06 9.76
N THR A 44 -12.25 -2.52 9.49
CA THR A 44 -11.38 -1.85 8.52
C THR A 44 -12.00 -1.95 7.14
N TRP A 45 -11.63 -1.05 6.23
CA TRP A 45 -12.17 -1.05 4.87
C TRP A 45 -11.99 -2.41 4.15
N PRO A 46 -10.81 -3.09 4.20
CA PRO A 46 -10.66 -4.42 3.60
C PRO A 46 -11.55 -5.49 4.26
N ALA A 47 -11.71 -5.45 5.59
CA ALA A 47 -12.56 -6.39 6.32
C ALA A 47 -14.05 -6.17 6.02
N ALA A 48 -14.49 -4.91 5.90
CA ALA A 48 -15.84 -4.58 5.49
C ALA A 48 -16.14 -5.10 4.07
N ARG A 49 -15.18 -4.96 3.14
CA ARG A 49 -15.29 -5.50 1.78
C ARG A 49 -15.41 -7.01 1.74
N SER A 50 -14.51 -7.71 2.44
CA SER A 50 -14.54 -9.17 2.52
C SER A 50 -15.88 -9.66 3.09
N ARG A 51 -16.38 -9.02 4.15
CA ARG A 51 -17.69 -9.31 4.73
C ARG A 51 -18.83 -9.06 3.73
N ALA A 52 -18.88 -7.90 3.10
CA ALA A 52 -19.93 -7.54 2.15
C ALA A 52 -20.00 -8.53 0.98
N LEU A 53 -18.86 -8.87 0.38
CA LEU A 53 -18.78 -9.83 -0.73
C LEU A 53 -19.23 -11.23 -0.30
N LYS A 54 -18.83 -11.69 0.89
CA LYS A 54 -19.26 -12.98 1.45
C LYS A 54 -20.78 -13.02 1.71
N THR A 55 -21.34 -11.94 2.24
CA THR A 55 -22.78 -11.84 2.52
C THR A 55 -23.60 -11.89 1.24
N LEU A 56 -23.15 -11.26 0.16
CA LEU A 56 -23.87 -11.23 -1.11
C LEU A 56 -23.77 -12.55 -1.89
N GLY A 57 -22.74 -13.36 -1.65
CA GLY A 57 -22.57 -14.65 -2.35
C GLY A 57 -22.35 -14.53 -3.86
N VAL A 58 -22.01 -13.33 -4.33
CA VAL A 58 -21.81 -12.96 -5.75
C VAL A 58 -20.45 -13.38 -6.31
N LEU A 59 -19.48 -13.61 -5.43
CA LEU A 59 -18.15 -14.13 -5.75
C LEU A 59 -17.91 -15.37 -4.90
N ASP A 60 -17.21 -16.35 -5.48
CA ASP A 60 -16.80 -17.54 -4.74
C ASP A 60 -15.83 -17.18 -3.59
N PRO A 61 -15.85 -17.94 -2.48
CA PRO A 61 -14.99 -17.67 -1.33
C PRO A 61 -13.49 -17.59 -1.67
N ASP A 62 -13.04 -18.38 -2.65
CA ASP A 62 -11.64 -18.43 -3.07
C ASP A 62 -11.23 -17.11 -3.74
N THR A 63 -12.07 -16.58 -4.64
CA THR A 63 -11.85 -15.26 -5.27
C THR A 63 -11.85 -14.14 -4.22
N ILE A 64 -12.72 -14.22 -3.20
CA ILE A 64 -12.74 -13.22 -2.12
C ILE A 64 -11.44 -13.27 -1.31
N ALA A 65 -10.97 -14.47 -0.94
CA ALA A 65 -9.69 -14.62 -0.23
C ALA A 65 -8.50 -14.17 -1.09
N LEU A 66 -8.55 -14.44 -2.39
CA LEU A 66 -7.51 -14.08 -3.34
C LEU A 66 -7.29 -12.55 -3.40
N ILE A 67 -8.35 -11.74 -3.41
CA ILE A 67 -8.25 -10.27 -3.46
C ILE A 67 -7.90 -9.60 -2.12
N GLU A 68 -7.62 -10.40 -1.08
CA GLU A 68 -7.11 -9.90 0.21
C GLU A 68 -5.59 -9.73 0.20
N SER A 69 -4.85 -10.41 -0.69
CA SER A 69 -3.40 -10.26 -0.77
C SER A 69 -2.98 -8.96 -1.50
N PRO A 70 -1.82 -8.36 -1.16
CA PRO A 70 -1.47 -7.01 -1.61
C PRO A 70 -1.36 -6.86 -3.13
N ASN A 71 -0.70 -7.77 -3.84
CA ASN A 71 -0.51 -7.61 -5.28
C ASN A 71 -1.75 -8.02 -6.08
N ASN A 72 -2.51 -9.01 -5.62
CA ASN A 72 -3.83 -9.33 -6.17
C ASN A 72 -4.80 -8.15 -6.00
N LEU A 73 -4.80 -7.49 -4.85
CA LEU A 73 -5.60 -6.28 -4.62
C LEU A 73 -5.19 -5.15 -5.59
N LEU A 74 -3.89 -4.93 -5.79
CA LEU A 74 -3.42 -3.94 -6.76
C LEU A 74 -3.83 -4.33 -8.20
N GLY A 75 -3.72 -5.62 -8.55
CA GLY A 75 -4.15 -6.16 -9.83
C GLY A 75 -5.66 -6.02 -10.08
N LEU A 76 -6.48 -6.20 -9.04
CA LEU A 76 -7.90 -5.92 -9.05
C LEU A 76 -8.17 -4.44 -9.37
N GLU A 77 -7.47 -3.50 -8.72
CA GLU A 77 -7.64 -2.07 -8.99
C GLU A 77 -7.15 -1.67 -10.39
N TYR A 78 -6.09 -2.32 -10.93
CA TYR A 78 -5.72 -2.15 -12.34
C TYR A 78 -6.84 -2.59 -13.28
N CYS A 79 -7.38 -3.79 -13.07
CA CYS A 79 -8.51 -4.29 -13.87
C CYS A 79 -9.70 -3.33 -13.79
N ARG A 80 -10.01 -2.82 -12.60
CA ARG A 80 -11.10 -1.86 -12.37
C ARG A 80 -10.86 -0.53 -13.07
N ALA A 81 -9.65 0.03 -12.98
CA ALA A 81 -9.28 1.26 -13.66
C ALA A 81 -9.42 1.13 -15.19
N LEU A 82 -9.01 -0.01 -15.76
CA LEU A 82 -9.15 -0.29 -17.20
C LEU A 82 -10.63 -0.33 -17.61
N LEU A 83 -11.49 -0.99 -16.82
CA LEU A 83 -12.93 -1.06 -17.08
C LEU A 83 -13.58 0.32 -17.02
N VAL A 84 -13.34 1.09 -15.94
CA VAL A 84 -13.91 2.44 -15.76
C VAL A 84 -13.49 3.40 -16.86
N GLN A 85 -12.25 3.28 -17.35
CA GLN A 85 -11.73 4.13 -18.42
C GLN A 85 -12.11 3.65 -19.82
N ASN A 86 -12.82 2.52 -19.96
CA ASN A 86 -13.06 1.85 -21.24
C ASN A 86 -11.76 1.67 -22.06
N SER A 87 -10.67 1.32 -21.37
CA SER A 87 -9.36 1.16 -21.99
C SER A 87 -9.29 -0.13 -22.82
N ALA A 88 -8.59 -0.07 -23.96
CA ALA A 88 -8.33 -1.22 -24.81
C ALA A 88 -7.17 -2.10 -24.31
N LEU A 89 -6.46 -1.69 -23.25
CA LEU A 89 -5.36 -2.48 -22.69
C LEU A 89 -5.86 -3.79 -22.09
N THR A 90 -5.15 -4.87 -22.37
CA THR A 90 -5.41 -6.19 -21.78
C THR A 90 -4.61 -6.35 -20.48
N PRO A 91 -5.25 -6.57 -19.31
CA PRO A 91 -4.53 -6.88 -18.08
C PRO A 91 -3.91 -8.28 -18.16
N LEU A 92 -2.67 -8.44 -17.71
CA LEU A 92 -1.98 -9.72 -17.62
C LEU A 92 -1.32 -9.90 -16.25
N ALA A 93 -1.83 -10.85 -15.47
CA ALA A 93 -1.28 -11.23 -14.19
C ALA A 93 -0.12 -12.21 -14.41
N VAL A 94 1.00 -11.96 -13.73
CA VAL A 94 2.16 -12.84 -13.71
C VAL A 94 2.31 -13.38 -12.30
N LEU A 95 2.55 -14.68 -12.17
CA LEU A 95 2.78 -15.30 -10.86
C LEU A 95 4.03 -14.74 -10.23
N ARG A 96 3.90 -14.19 -9.02
CA ARG A 96 5.03 -13.70 -8.24
C ARG A 96 5.81 -14.87 -7.67
N LEU A 97 7.09 -14.95 -8.00
CA LEU A 97 8.04 -15.87 -7.38
C LEU A 97 8.81 -15.14 -6.28
N GLY A 98 9.01 -15.78 -5.13
CA GLY A 98 9.75 -15.21 -3.99
C GLY A 98 8.92 -15.04 -2.72
N ASN A 99 9.58 -14.62 -1.65
CA ASN A 99 9.02 -14.63 -0.30
C ASN A 99 7.83 -13.65 -0.16
N ALA A 100 6.88 -13.99 0.72
CA ALA A 100 5.69 -13.20 0.98
C ALA A 100 6.03 -11.76 1.41
N TYR A 101 5.08 -10.83 1.28
CA TYR A 101 5.22 -9.40 1.60
C TYR A 101 5.72 -9.07 3.03
N HIS A 102 5.91 -10.08 3.89
CA HIS A 102 6.37 -9.95 5.28
C HIS A 102 7.62 -10.75 5.64
N ASP A 103 8.18 -11.54 4.72
CA ASP A 103 9.41 -12.26 5.02
C ASP A 103 10.57 -11.27 5.07
N GLN A 104 11.19 -11.18 6.24
CA GLN A 104 12.28 -10.26 6.55
C GLN A 104 13.65 -10.86 6.22
N ASP A 105 13.67 -12.13 5.84
CA ASP A 105 14.88 -12.88 5.62
C ASP A 105 15.27 -12.82 4.15
N LEU A 106 16.57 -12.61 3.91
CA LEU A 106 17.19 -12.64 2.58
C LEU A 106 17.49 -14.08 2.12
N GLU A 107 17.26 -15.06 3.00
CA GLU A 107 17.55 -16.45 2.72
C GLU A 107 16.47 -17.05 1.81
N ASN A 108 16.92 -17.63 0.69
CA ASN A 108 16.16 -18.33 -0.34
C ASN A 108 15.36 -17.45 -1.32
N GLY A 109 15.94 -17.21 -2.50
CA GLY A 109 15.22 -16.71 -3.69
C GLY A 109 15.17 -15.19 -3.84
N GLN A 110 14.08 -14.69 -4.44
CA GLN A 110 13.87 -13.27 -4.67
C GLN A 110 13.36 -12.60 -3.39
N ALA A 111 14.26 -11.93 -2.66
CA ALA A 111 13.93 -11.19 -1.46
C ALA A 111 12.95 -10.04 -1.72
N SER A 112 12.08 -9.75 -0.75
CA SER A 112 11.17 -8.61 -0.85
C SER A 112 11.94 -7.28 -0.78
N ALA A 113 11.44 -6.25 -1.48
CA ALA A 113 12.04 -4.92 -1.41
C ALA A 113 12.04 -4.35 0.03
N SER A 114 11.07 -4.73 0.86
CA SER A 114 11.00 -4.33 2.27
C SER A 114 12.10 -4.98 3.11
N ALA A 115 12.37 -6.27 2.91
CA ALA A 115 13.48 -6.98 3.57
C ALA A 115 14.83 -6.37 3.19
N LEU A 116 15.07 -6.15 1.88
CA LEU A 116 16.28 -5.51 1.39
C LEU A 116 16.51 -4.13 2.00
N ARG A 117 15.47 -3.28 2.07
CA ARG A 117 15.58 -1.96 2.70
C ARG A 117 15.86 -2.02 4.19
N LYS A 118 15.30 -3.02 4.90
CA LYS A 118 15.55 -3.20 6.33
C LYS A 118 17.01 -3.58 6.58
N VAL A 119 17.52 -4.57 5.85
CA VAL A 119 18.95 -4.94 5.95
C VAL A 119 19.83 -3.77 5.55
N LEU A 120 19.47 -3.02 4.50
CA LEU A 120 20.19 -1.82 4.08
C LEU A 120 20.24 -0.74 5.16
N SER A 121 19.15 -0.52 5.91
CA SER A 121 19.13 0.47 7.01
C SER A 121 20.02 0.11 8.20
N GLN A 122 20.39 -1.17 8.33
CA GLN A 122 21.17 -1.70 9.43
C GLN A 122 22.62 -2.02 9.03
N SER A 123 22.90 -2.09 7.72
CA SER A 123 24.21 -2.48 7.21
C SER A 123 25.20 -1.31 7.30
N PRO A 124 26.34 -1.48 8.00
CA PRO A 124 27.41 -0.49 8.02
C PRO A 124 28.11 -0.36 6.66
N LEU A 125 28.00 -1.38 5.81
CA LEU A 125 28.54 -1.39 4.44
C LEU A 125 27.56 -0.81 3.42
N GLY A 126 26.31 -0.54 3.84
CA GLY A 126 25.26 -0.01 2.97
C GLY A 126 25.07 -0.86 1.70
N LEU A 127 25.02 -0.20 0.54
CA LEU A 127 24.81 -0.89 -0.75
C LEU A 127 26.00 -1.77 -1.19
N ALA A 128 27.17 -1.61 -0.56
CA ALA A 128 28.35 -2.44 -0.84
C ALA A 128 28.29 -3.79 -0.10
N ASP A 129 27.30 -4.00 0.79
CA ASP A 129 27.10 -5.26 1.48
C ASP A 129 26.84 -6.40 0.47
N PRO A 130 27.65 -7.48 0.47
CA PRO A 130 27.46 -8.64 -0.40
C PRO A 130 26.06 -9.25 -0.29
N ALA A 131 25.44 -9.20 0.89
CA ALA A 131 24.09 -9.70 1.11
C ALA A 131 23.01 -8.85 0.42
N ILE A 132 23.29 -7.58 0.09
CA ILE A 132 22.36 -6.67 -0.58
C ILE A 132 22.62 -6.65 -2.08
N ILE A 133 23.88 -6.49 -2.48
CA ILE A 133 24.27 -6.31 -3.89
C ILE A 133 23.98 -7.55 -4.75
N SER A 134 23.89 -8.74 -4.13
CA SER A 134 23.53 -10.00 -4.77
C SER A 134 22.10 -9.99 -5.32
N HIS A 135 21.19 -9.24 -4.68
CA HIS A 135 19.79 -9.10 -5.12
C HIS A 135 19.57 -7.95 -6.10
N ILE A 136 20.59 -7.13 -6.36
CA ILE A 136 20.52 -6.01 -7.30
C ILE A 136 21.05 -6.44 -8.68
N PRO A 137 20.24 -6.33 -9.75
CA PRO A 137 20.68 -6.61 -11.11
C PRO A 137 21.94 -5.82 -11.48
N GLN A 138 22.87 -6.44 -12.21
CA GLN A 138 24.18 -5.85 -12.50
C GLN A 138 24.09 -4.47 -13.18
N ASN A 139 23.15 -4.31 -14.10
CA ASN A 139 22.89 -3.04 -14.80
C ASN A 139 22.37 -1.92 -13.89
N ALA A 140 21.77 -2.26 -12.74
CA ALA A 140 21.30 -1.28 -11.77
C ALA A 140 22.37 -0.89 -10.73
N ARG A 141 23.44 -1.68 -10.57
CA ARG A 141 24.45 -1.47 -9.51
C ARG A 141 25.14 -0.12 -9.59
N GLU A 142 25.44 0.37 -10.79
CA GLU A 142 26.08 1.68 -10.98
C GLU A 142 25.17 2.83 -10.50
N ILE A 143 23.86 2.73 -10.76
CA ILE A 143 22.87 3.72 -10.31
C ILE A 143 22.83 3.75 -8.78
N PHE A 144 22.77 2.57 -8.15
CA PHE A 144 22.78 2.45 -6.70
C PHE A 144 24.09 2.94 -6.08
N ALA A 145 25.25 2.66 -6.68
CA ALA A 145 26.55 3.11 -6.18
C ALA A 145 26.71 4.65 -6.17
N ARG A 146 26.00 5.36 -7.05
CA ARG A 146 25.99 6.83 -7.11
C ARG A 146 24.90 7.47 -6.27
N SER A 147 24.07 6.67 -5.59
CA SER A 147 22.90 7.12 -4.84
C SER A 147 23.11 6.94 -3.33
N ALA A 148 22.49 7.80 -2.53
CA ALA A 148 22.37 7.60 -1.09
C ALA A 148 20.98 7.04 -0.77
N PRO A 149 20.88 5.97 0.05
CA PRO A 149 19.58 5.50 0.50
C PRO A 149 18.93 6.55 1.40
N LEU A 150 17.63 6.77 1.20
CA LEU A 150 16.81 7.63 2.04
C LEU A 150 15.79 6.79 2.79
N PHE A 151 15.58 7.14 4.05
CA PHE A 151 14.64 6.50 4.95
C PHE A 151 13.62 7.52 5.45
N ALA A 152 12.45 7.03 5.86
CA ALA A 152 11.40 7.91 6.35
C ALA A 152 11.86 8.78 7.54
N GLY A 153 12.74 8.23 8.37
CA GLY A 153 13.39 8.95 9.48
C GLY A 153 14.15 10.22 9.05
N ASP A 154 14.76 10.25 7.86
CA ASP A 154 15.54 11.39 7.36
C ASP A 154 14.65 12.64 7.14
N PHE A 155 13.35 12.42 6.95
CA PHE A 155 12.36 13.49 6.76
C PHE A 155 11.69 13.94 8.06
N SER A 156 12.06 13.37 9.22
CA SER A 156 11.40 13.70 10.50
C SER A 156 11.50 15.18 10.84
N ALA A 157 12.69 15.78 10.72
CA ALA A 157 12.90 17.19 11.04
C ALA A 157 12.11 18.11 10.08
N LEU A 158 12.15 17.81 8.78
CA LEU A 158 11.41 18.54 7.74
C LEU A 158 9.90 18.45 7.97
N LEU A 159 9.38 17.27 8.33
CA LEU A 159 7.97 17.09 8.63
C LEU A 159 7.54 17.87 9.88
N ASN A 160 8.33 17.84 10.95
CA ASN A 160 8.03 18.62 12.17
C ASN A 160 8.05 20.13 11.89
N PHE A 161 8.98 20.59 11.05
CA PHE A 161 9.05 21.98 10.61
C PHE A 161 7.79 22.37 9.82
N ALA A 162 7.40 21.57 8.81
CA ALA A 162 6.22 21.84 7.99
C ALA A 162 4.92 21.85 8.82
N ILE A 163 4.77 20.90 9.75
CA ILE A 163 3.63 20.85 10.68
C ILE A 163 3.59 22.10 11.56
N SER A 164 4.74 22.49 12.13
CA SER A 164 4.84 23.68 12.99
C SER A 164 4.56 24.97 12.22
N GLY A 165 5.03 25.06 10.97
CA GLY A 165 4.71 26.16 10.06
C GLY A 165 3.22 26.29 9.78
N CYS A 166 2.52 25.17 9.53
CA CYS A 166 1.07 25.18 9.36
C CYS A 166 0.35 25.71 10.60
N ILE A 167 0.78 25.31 11.80
CA ILE A 167 0.21 25.84 13.06
C ILE A 167 0.47 27.34 13.20
N HIS A 168 1.69 27.78 12.91
CA HIS A 168 2.06 29.19 13.00
C HIS A 168 1.24 30.07 12.05
N GLU A 169 1.02 29.60 10.82
CA GLU A 169 0.27 30.30 9.78
C GLU A 169 -1.26 30.12 9.90
N GLY A 170 -1.74 29.35 10.89
CA GLY A 170 -3.18 29.08 11.06
C GLY A 170 -3.78 28.21 9.96
N ILE A 171 -2.95 27.42 9.26
CA ILE A 171 -3.36 26.54 8.18
C ILE A 171 -3.93 25.24 8.77
N SER A 172 -5.19 24.97 8.47
CA SER A 172 -5.83 23.70 8.85
C SER A 172 -5.29 22.53 8.03
N PHE A 173 -5.13 21.36 8.66
CA PHE A 173 -4.56 20.18 8.02
C PHE A 173 -5.54 19.40 7.12
N ASP A 174 -6.84 19.61 7.27
CA ASP A 174 -7.89 19.02 6.42
C ASP A 174 -7.79 19.44 4.95
N ARG A 175 -7.08 20.53 4.65
CA ARG A 175 -6.75 20.94 3.27
C ARG A 175 -5.85 19.95 2.53
N PHE A 176 -5.10 19.13 3.26
CA PHE A 176 -4.16 18.18 2.67
C PHE A 176 -4.88 16.88 2.34
N GLU A 177 -4.65 16.37 1.14
CA GLU A 177 -5.27 15.15 0.66
C GLU A 177 -5.00 13.98 1.63
N GLY A 178 -6.05 13.21 1.91
CA GLY A 178 -5.98 12.05 2.80
C GLY A 178 -6.10 12.36 4.29
N ILE A 179 -6.10 13.64 4.71
CA ILE A 179 -6.28 14.04 6.11
C ILE A 179 -7.76 14.32 6.39
N SER A 180 -8.40 13.45 7.18
CA SER A 180 -9.76 13.72 7.69
C SER A 180 -9.75 14.77 8.81
N ASP A 181 -10.90 15.40 9.07
CA ASP A 181 -11.08 16.35 10.19
C ASP A 181 -10.68 15.77 11.56
N ASP A 182 -10.89 14.48 11.80
CA ASP A 182 -10.45 13.83 13.03
C ASP A 182 -8.92 13.72 13.08
N LEU A 183 -8.30 13.32 11.97
CA LEU A 183 -6.84 13.23 11.88
C LEU A 183 -6.18 14.61 11.96
N ALA A 184 -6.76 15.62 11.32
CA ALA A 184 -6.32 17.01 11.40
C ALA A 184 -6.34 17.54 12.83
N ARG A 185 -7.44 17.32 13.57
CA ARG A 185 -7.56 17.71 14.98
C ARG A 185 -6.60 16.95 15.91
N ARG A 186 -6.29 15.68 15.60
CA ARG A 186 -5.26 14.92 16.33
C ARG A 186 -3.88 15.47 16.06
N LEU A 187 -3.55 15.67 14.78
CA LEU A 187 -2.27 16.22 14.36
C LEU A 187 -2.02 17.59 15.00
N ALA A 188 -3.01 18.48 14.98
CA ALA A 188 -2.92 19.80 15.59
C ALA A 188 -2.62 19.75 17.10
N ARG A 189 -3.24 18.83 17.84
CA ARG A 189 -2.99 18.65 19.29
C ARG A 189 -1.57 18.21 19.62
N MET A 190 -0.88 17.59 18.66
CA MET A 190 0.44 16.98 18.85
C MET A 190 1.53 17.71 18.05
N ALA A 191 1.15 18.73 17.29
CA ALA A 191 1.99 19.41 16.31
C ALA A 191 3.22 20.08 16.94
N LEU A 192 3.09 20.60 18.15
CA LEU A 192 4.17 21.29 18.88
C LEU A 192 5.13 20.31 19.59
N THR A 193 4.82 19.02 19.62
CA THR A 193 5.72 17.99 20.15
C THR A 193 6.54 17.41 19.01
N THR A 194 7.87 17.56 19.05
CA THR A 194 8.76 16.92 18.07
C THR A 194 8.70 15.41 18.20
N ALA A 195 8.59 14.70 17.08
CA ALA A 195 8.61 13.24 17.04
C ALA A 195 9.42 12.74 15.84
N SER A 196 9.99 11.54 15.94
CA SER A 196 10.48 10.83 14.75
C SER A 196 9.30 10.49 13.83
N TRP A 197 9.58 10.14 12.57
CA TRP A 197 8.58 9.68 11.61
C TRP A 197 7.67 8.58 12.19
N GLU A 198 8.27 7.50 12.71
CA GLU A 198 7.54 6.39 13.33
C GLU A 198 6.89 6.80 14.67
N GLY A 199 7.50 7.74 15.39
CA GLY A 199 6.91 8.33 16.59
C GLY A 199 5.59 9.02 16.28
N ARG A 200 5.56 9.83 15.20
CA ARG A 200 4.36 10.53 14.74
C ARG A 200 3.28 9.55 14.29
N ILE A 201 3.64 8.51 13.53
CA ILE A 201 2.66 7.51 13.10
C ILE A 201 2.03 6.82 14.32
N ARG A 202 2.83 6.39 15.31
CA ARG A 202 2.32 5.74 16.53
C ARG A 202 1.37 6.63 17.32
N GLN A 203 1.66 7.92 17.36
CA GLN A 203 0.82 8.93 18.00
C GLN A 203 -0.55 9.10 17.32
N LEU A 204 -0.58 9.00 15.98
CA LEU A 204 -1.80 9.20 15.18
C LEU A 204 -2.58 7.90 14.94
N LYS A 205 -1.96 6.73 15.18
CA LYS A 205 -2.55 5.42 14.90
C LYS A 205 -3.86 5.21 15.64
N THR A 206 -4.90 4.86 14.90
CA THR A 206 -6.19 4.39 15.46
C THR A 206 -6.55 3.03 14.86
N ARG A 207 -7.65 2.41 15.31
CA ARG A 207 -8.16 1.16 14.68
C ARG A 207 -8.58 1.37 13.21
N GLN A 208 -8.96 2.60 12.85
CA GLN A 208 -9.46 2.95 11.52
C GLN A 208 -8.36 3.29 10.51
N TYR A 209 -7.16 3.64 10.97
CA TYR A 209 -5.99 3.91 10.14
C TYR A 209 -5.04 2.71 10.13
N THR A 210 -4.59 2.28 8.95
CA THR A 210 -3.47 1.34 8.85
C THR A 210 -2.15 2.09 9.10
N TYR A 211 -1.00 1.43 9.09
CA TYR A 211 0.28 2.16 9.17
C TYR A 211 0.66 2.84 7.84
N THR A 212 0.08 2.37 6.72
CA THR A 212 0.32 2.91 5.38
C THR A 212 -0.52 4.15 5.07
N ARG A 213 -1.64 4.33 5.78
CA ARG A 213 -2.56 5.46 5.65
C ARG A 213 -2.39 6.40 6.84
#